data_AF-A0A1A7YYL8-F1
#
_entry.id   AF-A0A1A7YYL8-F1
#
_cell.length_a   1.000
_cell.length_b   1.000
_cell.length_c   1.000
_cell.angle_alpha   90.00
_cell.angle_beta   90.00
_cell.angle_gamma   90.00
#
_symmetry.space_group_name_H-M   'P 1'
#
loop_
_entity.id
_entity.type
_entity.pdbx_description
1 polymer ?
#
loop_
_entity_poly.entity_id
_entity_poly.type
_entity_poly.pdbx_seq_one_letter_code
_entity_poly.pdbx_strand_id
1 'polypeptide(L)'
;MRIGLPSADTLQVGSLKALILTVLLSVFMFQLLRIVGLRAFSMASETYTSGTHSAAFVTCPNDTVAKDLARGIVERKLAACVNIVPAIKSIYEWQGKIEEDNEVLLVSSDPALSDFL
;
A
#
# COMPACT_ATOMS: atom_id res chain seq x y z
N MET A 1 -30.93 54.75 -40.41
CA MET A 1 -29.86 53.73 -40.23
C MET A 1 -28.84 54.30 -39.25
N ARG A 2 -28.96 53.98 -37.95
CA ARG A 2 -27.98 54.36 -36.93
C ARG A 2 -27.37 53.07 -36.40
N ILE A 3 -26.14 52.79 -36.81
CA ILE A 3 -25.33 51.69 -36.25
C ILE A 3 -24.76 52.23 -34.94
N GLY A 4 -25.41 51.87 -33.83
CA GLY A 4 -24.94 52.16 -32.47
C GLY A 4 -23.92 51.11 -32.03
N LEU A 5 -22.70 51.59 -31.75
CA LEU A 5 -21.53 50.85 -31.29
C LEU A 5 -21.82 50.06 -29.99
N PRO A 6 -21.29 48.84 -29.79
CA PRO A 6 -21.47 48.11 -28.54
C PRO A 6 -20.71 48.81 -27.39
N SER A 7 -21.42 49.09 -26.30
CA SER A 7 -20.91 49.73 -25.09
C SER A 7 -19.81 48.91 -24.41
N ALA A 8 -18.81 49.61 -23.87
CA ALA A 8 -17.62 49.05 -23.21
C ALA A 8 -17.92 48.19 -21.95
N ASP A 9 -19.15 48.23 -21.43
CA ASP A 9 -19.54 47.54 -20.19
C ASP A 9 -19.65 46.01 -20.36
N THR A 10 -19.97 45.54 -21.57
CA THR A 10 -19.98 44.09 -21.89
C THR A 10 -18.58 43.48 -21.95
N LEU A 11 -17.54 44.30 -22.15
CA LEU A 11 -16.14 43.87 -22.19
C LEU A 11 -15.53 43.69 -20.79
N GLN A 12 -15.99 44.46 -19.79
CA GLN A 12 -15.50 44.33 -18.40
C GLN A 12 -16.03 43.10 -17.67
N VAL A 13 -17.31 42.74 -17.84
CA VAL A 13 -17.91 41.56 -17.17
C VAL A 13 -17.34 40.26 -17.71
N GLY A 14 -17.03 40.19 -19.01
CA GLY A 14 -16.36 39.04 -19.63
C GLY A 14 -14.94 38.83 -19.11
N SER A 15 -14.20 39.94 -18.92
CA SER A 15 -12.83 39.90 -18.40
C SER A 15 -12.78 39.40 -16.95
N LEU A 16 -13.72 39.81 -16.09
CA LEU A 16 -13.76 39.35 -14.69
C LEU A 16 -14.15 37.88 -14.56
N LYS A 17 -15.13 37.41 -15.34
CA LYS A 17 -15.51 35.98 -15.37
C LYS A 17 -14.38 35.10 -15.90
N ALA A 18 -13.67 35.55 -16.92
CA ALA A 18 -12.50 34.86 -17.44
C ALA A 18 -11.38 34.77 -16.40
N LEU A 19 -11.11 35.86 -15.67
CA LEU A 19 -10.12 35.88 -14.58
C LEU A 19 -10.50 34.91 -13.43
N ILE A 20 -11.77 34.91 -13.02
CA ILE A 20 -12.24 34.01 -11.97
C ILE A 20 -12.13 32.54 -12.42
N LEU A 21 -12.51 32.24 -13.67
CA LEU A 21 -12.42 30.89 -14.22
C LEU A 21 -10.97 30.41 -14.32
N THR A 22 -10.04 31.24 -14.76
CA THR A 22 -8.61 30.87 -14.85
C THR A 22 -8.01 30.65 -13.47
N VAL A 23 -8.37 31.46 -12.47
CA VAL A 23 -7.96 31.25 -11.07
C VAL A 23 -8.56 29.97 -10.49
N LEU A 24 -9.84 29.69 -10.74
CA LEU A 24 -10.48 28.46 -10.25
C LEU A 24 -9.87 27.20 -10.87
N LEU A 25 -9.63 27.22 -12.19
CA LEU A 25 -8.99 26.11 -12.90
C LEU A 25 -7.55 25.91 -12.44
N SER A 26 -6.81 26.99 -12.18
CA SER A 26 -5.43 26.88 -11.69
C SER A 26 -5.38 26.34 -10.25
N VAL A 27 -6.26 26.78 -9.36
CA VAL A 27 -6.38 26.24 -8.00
C VAL A 27 -6.77 24.76 -8.05
N PHE A 28 -7.77 24.38 -8.85
CA PHE A 28 -8.19 22.99 -8.98
C PHE A 28 -7.09 22.10 -9.56
N MET A 29 -6.42 22.54 -10.63
CA MET A 29 -5.28 21.83 -11.20
C MET A 29 -4.10 21.74 -10.24
N PHE A 30 -3.84 22.77 -9.45
CA PHE A 30 -2.78 22.76 -8.44
C PHE A 30 -3.11 21.76 -7.32
N GLN A 31 -4.36 21.69 -6.86
CA GLN A 31 -4.77 20.69 -5.87
C GLN A 31 -4.69 19.26 -6.42
N LEU A 32 -5.13 19.03 -7.66
CA LEU A 32 -5.00 17.73 -8.31
C LEU A 32 -3.53 17.33 -8.51
N LEU A 33 -2.70 18.26 -8.99
CA LEU A 33 -1.27 18.03 -9.16
C LEU A 33 -0.57 17.76 -7.82
N ARG A 34 -0.96 18.44 -6.73
CA ARG A 34 -0.43 18.14 -5.39
C ARG A 34 -0.88 16.77 -4.89
N ILE A 35 -2.15 16.38 -5.08
CA ILE A 35 -2.65 15.07 -4.64
C ILE A 35 -1.97 13.95 -5.43
N VAL A 36 -1.92 14.07 -6.75
CA VAL A 36 -1.24 13.09 -7.63
C VAL A 36 0.25 13.09 -7.35
N GLY A 37 0.86 14.26 -7.16
CA GLY A 37 2.28 14.40 -6.83
C GLY A 37 2.64 13.78 -5.49
N LEU A 38 1.86 14.01 -4.42
CA LEU A 38 2.09 13.38 -3.12
C LEU A 38 1.96 11.85 -3.19
N ARG A 39 0.95 11.34 -3.91
CA ARG A 39 0.77 9.89 -4.05
C ARG A 39 1.86 9.25 -4.91
N ALA A 40 2.23 9.89 -6.02
CA ALA A 40 3.34 9.43 -6.85
C ALA A 40 4.66 9.45 -6.07
N PHE A 41 4.89 10.48 -5.25
CA PHE A 41 6.08 10.57 -4.40
C PHE A 41 6.05 9.53 -3.26
N SER A 42 4.89 9.27 -2.65
CA SER A 42 4.75 8.23 -1.61
C SER A 42 5.07 6.83 -2.15
N MET A 43 4.60 6.49 -3.35
CA MET A 43 4.92 5.22 -4.00
C MET A 43 6.40 5.14 -4.41
N ALA A 44 6.97 6.24 -4.90
CA ALA A 44 8.40 6.30 -5.25
C ALA A 44 9.32 6.32 -4.02
N SER A 45 8.80 6.71 -2.86
CA SER A 45 9.54 6.86 -1.60
C SER A 45 9.46 5.64 -0.69
N GLU A 46 8.82 4.53 -1.10
CA GLU A 46 9.05 3.23 -0.48
C GLU A 46 10.49 2.79 -0.75
N THR A 47 11.39 3.41 0.01
CA THR A 47 12.81 3.15 -0.05
C THR A 47 13.04 1.94 0.84
N TYR A 48 13.32 0.79 0.25
CA TYR A 48 13.73 -0.40 0.99
C TYR A 48 14.88 -0.02 1.92
N THR A 49 14.61 -0.04 3.22
CA THR A 49 15.61 0.25 4.23
C THR A 49 16.13 -1.09 4.73
N SER A 50 17.43 -1.34 4.57
CA SER A 50 18.01 -2.60 5.02
C SER A 50 17.76 -2.78 6.53
N GLY A 51 17.23 -3.92 6.92
CA GLY A 51 16.90 -4.24 8.32
C GLY A 51 15.52 -3.76 8.81
N THR A 52 14.71 -3.06 8.00
CA THR A 52 13.32 -2.71 8.36
C THR A 52 12.29 -3.77 7.94
N HIS A 53 12.73 -4.82 7.24
CA HIS A 53 11.90 -5.95 6.87
C HIS A 53 12.53 -7.23 7.40
N SER A 54 11.68 -8.12 7.90
CA SER A 54 12.07 -9.44 8.38
C SER A 54 11.22 -10.52 7.73
N ALA A 55 11.80 -11.71 7.60
CA ALA A 55 11.08 -12.93 7.28
C ALA A 55 11.16 -13.86 8.49
N ALA A 56 10.00 -14.25 9.02
CA ALA A 56 9.92 -15.23 10.10
C ALA A 56 9.59 -16.61 9.53
N PHE A 57 10.24 -17.63 10.08
CA PHE A 57 10.06 -19.04 9.75
C PHE A 57 9.42 -19.73 10.94
N VAL A 58 8.26 -20.33 10.74
CA VAL A 58 7.49 -20.98 11.81
C VAL A 58 7.11 -22.38 11.35
N THR A 59 7.46 -23.42 12.11
CA THR A 59 7.02 -24.78 11.83
C THR A 59 5.69 -25.08 12.52
N CYS A 60 4.88 -25.91 11.88
CA CYS A 60 3.57 -26.33 12.35
C CYS A 60 3.46 -27.86 12.25
N PRO A 61 2.77 -28.52 13.20
CA PRO A 61 2.69 -29.98 13.24
C PRO A 61 1.81 -30.59 12.15
N ASN A 62 0.94 -29.81 11.51
CA ASN A 62 0.09 -30.28 10.41
C ASN A 62 -0.51 -29.11 9.60
N ASP A 63 -1.11 -29.48 8.46
CA ASP A 63 -1.73 -28.58 7.48
C ASP A 63 -2.90 -27.76 8.04
N THR A 64 -3.70 -28.33 8.94
CA THR A 64 -4.86 -27.66 9.53
C THR A 64 -4.39 -26.52 10.43
N VAL A 65 -3.46 -26.79 11.34
CA VAL A 65 -2.87 -25.79 12.24
C VAL A 65 -2.15 -24.70 11.46
N ALA A 66 -1.38 -25.08 10.42
CA ALA A 66 -0.69 -24.13 9.55
C ALA A 66 -1.66 -23.15 8.87
N LYS A 67 -2.78 -23.65 8.31
CA LYS A 67 -3.79 -22.83 7.63
C LYS A 67 -4.53 -21.90 8.59
N ASP A 68 -4.92 -22.41 9.75
CA ASP A 68 -5.61 -21.61 10.76
C ASP A 68 -4.70 -20.51 11.30
N LEU A 69 -3.43 -20.82 11.57
CA LEU A 69 -2.44 -19.85 12.02
C LEU A 69 -2.15 -18.80 10.94
N ALA A 70 -1.89 -19.21 9.70
CA ALA A 70 -1.62 -18.30 8.58
C ALA A 70 -2.78 -17.31 8.36
N ARG A 71 -4.04 -17.79 8.41
CA ARG A 71 -5.23 -16.92 8.34
C ARG A 71 -5.27 -15.92 9.48
N GLY A 72 -5.10 -16.40 10.72
CA GLY A 72 -5.12 -15.52 11.89
C GLY A 72 -4.03 -14.45 11.86
N ILE A 73 -2.83 -14.77 11.38
CA ILE A 73 -1.72 -13.83 11.22
C ILE A 73 -2.10 -12.71 10.24
N VAL A 74 -2.62 -13.06 9.06
CA VAL A 74 -2.97 -12.08 8.03
C VAL A 74 -4.21 -11.26 8.42
N GLU A 75 -5.24 -11.90 8.97
CA GLU A 75 -6.48 -11.23 9.41
C GLU A 75 -6.23 -10.18 10.49
N ARG A 76 -5.30 -10.47 11.40
CA ARG A 76 -4.88 -9.54 12.45
C ARG A 76 -3.84 -8.53 11.97
N LYS A 77 -3.49 -8.58 10.68
CA LYS A 77 -2.44 -7.77 10.06
C LYS A 77 -1.11 -7.87 10.82
N LEU A 78 -0.70 -9.08 11.20
CA LEU A 78 0.61 -9.30 11.84
C LEU A 78 1.70 -9.61 10.82
N ALA A 79 1.32 -9.95 9.59
CA ALA A 79 2.19 -10.13 8.43
C ALA A 79 1.43 -9.72 7.18
N ALA A 80 2.13 -9.24 6.15
CA ALA A 80 1.50 -8.93 4.85
C ALA A 80 1.09 -10.21 4.12
N CYS A 81 1.95 -11.24 4.16
CA CYS A 81 1.67 -12.54 3.58
C CYS A 81 2.28 -13.65 4.41
N VAL A 82 1.73 -14.86 4.25
CA VAL A 82 2.26 -16.09 4.83
C VAL A 82 2.22 -17.16 3.75
N ASN A 83 3.40 -17.68 3.39
CA ASN A 83 3.52 -18.81 2.46
C ASN A 83 3.54 -20.12 3.25
N ILE A 84 2.78 -21.12 2.80
CA ILE A 84 2.70 -22.44 3.42
C ILE A 84 3.47 -23.44 2.56
N VAL A 85 4.50 -24.07 3.14
CA VAL A 85 5.32 -25.10 2.49
C VAL A 85 5.02 -26.45 3.18
N PRO A 86 4.23 -27.33 2.53
CA PRO A 86 3.82 -28.59 3.14
C PRO A 86 4.92 -29.65 3.08
N ALA A 87 4.73 -30.72 3.86
CA ALA A 87 5.50 -31.97 3.80
C ALA A 87 7.02 -31.80 4.01
N ILE A 88 7.42 -30.97 4.96
CA ILE A 88 8.84 -30.86 5.36
C ILE A 88 9.21 -31.93 6.40
N LYS A 89 10.48 -32.33 6.41
CA LYS A 89 11.10 -33.13 7.50
C LYS A 89 11.90 -32.24 8.42
N SER A 90 11.52 -32.26 9.70
CA SER A 90 12.29 -31.63 10.77
C SER A 90 13.08 -32.72 11.47
N ILE A 91 14.40 -32.59 11.44
CA ILE A 91 15.35 -33.51 12.08
C ILE A 91 16.03 -32.75 13.21
N TYR A 92 15.90 -33.25 14.44
CA TYR A 92 16.42 -32.56 15.62
C TYR A 92 16.81 -33.54 16.73
N GLU A 93 17.58 -33.08 17.71
CA GLU A 93 17.94 -33.87 18.88
C GLU A 93 16.98 -33.60 20.04
N TRP A 94 16.39 -34.65 20.59
CA TRP A 94 15.55 -34.58 21.78
C TRP A 94 15.89 -35.73 22.73
N GLN A 95 16.17 -35.40 24.00
CA GLN A 95 16.55 -36.38 25.02
C GLN A 95 17.70 -37.33 24.61
N GLY A 96 18.69 -36.78 23.89
CA GLY A 96 19.86 -37.54 23.42
C GLY A 96 19.60 -38.47 22.24
N LYS A 97 18.46 -38.34 21.56
CA LYS A 97 18.10 -39.10 20.36
C LYS A 97 17.80 -38.16 19.20
N ILE A 98 18.14 -38.60 17.99
CA ILE A 98 17.72 -37.93 16.77
C ILE A 98 16.29 -38.33 16.47
N GLU A 99 15.40 -37.35 16.39
CA GLU A 99 14.00 -37.48 16.04
C GLU A 99 13.74 -36.88 14.66
N GLU A 100 12.75 -37.43 13.95
CA GLU A 100 12.32 -36.95 12.63
C GLU A 100 10.80 -36.78 12.57
N ASP A 101 10.33 -35.56 12.35
CA ASP A 101 8.90 -35.24 12.35
C ASP A 101 8.39 -34.67 11.01
N ASN A 102 7.11 -34.95 10.72
CA ASN A 102 6.34 -34.34 9.64
C ASN A 102 5.76 -33.01 10.06
N GLU A 103 6.24 -31.96 9.40
CA GLU A 103 5.83 -30.60 9.67
C GLU A 103 5.44 -29.85 8.39
N VAL A 104 4.87 -28.68 8.60
CA VAL A 104 4.57 -27.68 7.59
C VAL A 104 5.32 -26.41 7.97
N LEU A 105 6.03 -25.81 7.02
CA LEU A 105 6.76 -24.56 7.25
C LEU A 105 5.93 -23.37 6.79
N LEU A 106 5.82 -22.36 7.64
CA LEU A 106 5.29 -21.04 7.30
C LEU A 106 6.45 -20.08 7.10
N VAL A 107 6.39 -19.30 6.02
CA VAL A 107 7.29 -18.17 5.76
C VAL A 107 6.46 -16.91 5.71
N SER A 108 6.59 -16.05 6.72
CA SER A 108 5.83 -14.81 6.84
C SER A 108 6.72 -13.59 6.66
N SER A 109 6.28 -12.62 5.87
CA SER A 109 6.95 -11.32 5.76
C SER A 109 6.30 -10.30 6.69
N ASP A 110 7.12 -9.47 7.34
CA ASP A 110 6.65 -8.32 8.12
C ASP A 110 5.65 -7.48 7.29
N PRO A 111 4.55 -7.00 7.88
CA PRO A 111 3.60 -6.19 7.15
C PRO A 111 4.20 -4.82 6.87
N ALA A 112 4.04 -4.30 5.65
CA ALA A 112 4.60 -2.99 5.34
C ALA A 112 3.86 -1.92 6.16
N LEU A 113 4.55 -0.87 6.63
CA LEU A 113 3.91 0.26 7.33
C LEU A 113 2.80 0.91 6.48
N SER A 114 2.91 0.83 5.15
CA SER A 114 1.92 1.26 4.17
C SER A 114 0.65 0.40 4.15
N ASP A 115 0.68 -0.85 4.64
CA ASP A 115 -0.48 -1.74 4.66
C ASP A 115 -1.47 -1.44 5.81
N PHE A 116 -1.08 -0.55 6.73
CA PHE A 116 -1.88 -0.15 7.89
C PHE A 116 -2.41 1.28 7.86
N LEU A 117 -1.93 2.13 6.94
CA LEU A 117 -2.32 3.53 6.78
C LEU A 117 -3.27 3.71 5.59
#